data_AF-A0A292Z3N6-F1
#
_entry.id   AF-A0A292Z3N6-F1
#
_cell.length_a   1.000
_cell.length_b   1.000
_cell.length_c   1.000
_cell.angle_alpha   90.00
_cell.angle_beta   90.00
_cell.angle_gamma   90.00
#
_symmetry.space_group_name_H-M   'P 1'
#
loop_
_entity.id
_entity.type
_entity.pdbx_description
1 polymer ?
#
loop_
_entity_poly.entity_id
_entity_poly.type
_entity_poly.pdbx_seq_one_letter_code
_entity_poly.pdbx_strand_id
1 'polypeptide(L)' 'MFEDHGSDPTNATSMWFLERGYAVYAPDPHGTLKRMTDVAAVDAVKVDPAWGYNFLAWAVGGAAEQLFGP' A
#
# COMPACT_ATOMS: atom_id res chain seq x y z
N MET A 1 1.10 3.33 8.72
CA MET A 1 1.68 4.04 7.57
C MET A 1 3.14 3.64 7.47
N PHE A 2 3.63 3.42 6.26
CA PHE A 2 5.03 3.12 5.97
C PHE A 2 5.39 3.68 4.59
N GLU A 3 6.69 3.76 4.30
CA GLU A 3 7.21 4.15 3.00
C GLU A 3 7.82 2.92 2.30
N ASP A 4 7.60 2.82 1.00
CA ASP A 4 8.23 1.81 0.12
C ASP A 4 8.79 2.54 -1.11
N HIS A 5 10.08 2.88 -1.04
CA HIS A 5 10.71 3.79 -1.98
C HIS A 5 10.90 3.14 -3.35
N GLY A 6 10.70 3.92 -4.43
CA GLY A 6 10.92 3.47 -5.80
C GLY A 6 12.36 3.00 -6.10
N SER A 7 13.34 3.37 -5.27
CA SER A 7 14.72 2.90 -5.37
C SER A 7 14.97 1.51 -4.76
N ASP A 8 14.04 0.98 -3.96
CA ASP A 8 14.08 -0.40 -3.46
C ASP A 8 13.31 -1.32 -4.43
N PRO A 9 13.98 -2.10 -5.29
CA PRO A 9 13.28 -2.96 -6.26
C PRO A 9 12.56 -4.15 -5.61
N THR A 10 12.80 -4.42 -4.32
CA THR A 10 12.28 -5.62 -3.66
C THR A 10 10.88 -5.46 -3.10
N ASN A 11 10.39 -4.22 -2.96
CA ASN A 11 9.10 -3.93 -2.30
C ASN A 11 9.02 -4.56 -0.90
N ALA A 12 10.14 -4.65 -0.17
CA ALA A 12 10.27 -5.54 0.99
C ALA A 12 9.23 -5.25 2.08
N THR A 13 8.95 -3.97 2.34
CA THR A 13 7.98 -3.58 3.37
C THR A 13 6.55 -3.92 2.95
N SER A 14 6.18 -3.61 1.70
CA SER A 14 4.85 -3.96 1.19
C SER A 14 4.64 -5.48 1.14
N MET A 15 5.67 -6.23 0.72
CA MET A 15 5.67 -7.68 0.72
C MET A 15 5.44 -8.26 2.11
N TRP A 16 6.14 -7.73 3.12
CA TRP A 16 5.99 -8.19 4.49
C TRP A 16 4.53 -8.16 4.97
N PHE A 17 3.78 -7.11 4.60
CA PHE A 17 2.37 -6.95 4.95
C PHE A 17 1.46 -7.87 4.11
N LEU A 18 1.63 -7.88 2.78
CA LEU A 18 0.81 -8.69 1.88
C LEU A 18 0.91 -10.18 2.21
N GLU A 19 2.10 -10.70 2.47
CA GLU A 19 2.34 -12.10 2.86
C GLU A 19 1.67 -12.49 4.18
N ARG A 20 1.41 -11.51 5.05
CA ARG A 20 0.75 -11.71 6.36
C ARG A 20 -0.76 -11.48 6.28
N GLY A 21 -1.32 -11.29 5.09
CA GLY A 21 -2.75 -11.10 4.88
C GLY A 21 -3.25 -9.70 5.29
N TYR A 22 -2.36 -8.72 5.39
CA TYR A 22 -2.76 -7.33 5.56
C TYR A 22 -3.28 -6.78 4.23
N ALA A 23 -4.23 -5.85 4.31
CA ALA A 23 -4.62 -5.05 3.18
C ALA A 23 -3.69 -3.83 3.09
N VAL A 24 -3.02 -3.66 1.95
CA VAL A 24 -2.11 -2.54 1.67
C VAL A 24 -2.81 -1.54 0.77
N TYR A 25 -2.63 -0.24 1.03
CA TYR A 25 -3.26 0.85 0.29
C TYR A 25 -2.26 1.94 -0.02
N ALA A 26 -2.49 2.64 -1.12
CA ALA A 26 -1.81 3.89 -1.45
C ALA A 26 -2.85 5.00 -1.65
N PRO A 27 -2.62 6.22 -1.13
CA PRO A 27 -3.43 7.38 -1.48
C PRO A 27 -3.16 7.78 -2.94
N ASP A 28 -4.22 7.95 -3.72
CA ASP A 28 -4.13 8.55 -5.05
C ASP A 28 -3.88 10.07 -4.93
N PRO A 29 -3.59 10.78 -6.04
CA PRO A 29 -3.35 12.22 -6.03
C PRO A 29 -4.53 13.07 -5.51
N HIS A 30 -5.72 12.49 -5.39
CA HIS A 30 -6.92 13.12 -4.87
C HIS A 30 -7.22 12.76 -3.41
N GLY A 31 -6.36 11.95 -2.77
CA GLY A 31 -6.49 11.51 -1.40
C GLY A 31 -7.40 10.28 -1.21
N THR A 32 -7.80 9.60 -2.29
CA THR A 32 -8.58 8.37 -2.22
C THR A 32 -7.66 7.18 -1.99
N LEU A 33 -8.01 6.29 -1.07
CA LEU A 33 -7.23 5.08 -0.83
C LEU A 33 -7.51 4.04 -1.90
N LYS A 34 -6.47 3.65 -2.64
CA LYS A 34 -6.50 2.53 -3.58
C LYS A 34 -5.85 1.31 -2.95
N ARG A 35 -6.55 0.18 -2.98
CA ARG A 35 -6.04 -1.10 -2.49
C ARG A 35 -5.00 -1.69 -3.45
N MET A 36 -3.87 -2.11 -2.89
CA MET A 36 -2.83 -2.87 -3.57
C MET A 36 -3.13 -4.36 -3.42
N THR A 37 -3.27 -5.06 -4.54
CA THR A 37 -3.64 -6.49 -4.58
C THR A 37 -2.45 -7.41 -4.74
N ASP A 38 -1.32 -6.88 -5.21
CA ASP A 38 -0.10 -7.61 -5.52
C ASP A 38 1.10 -6.64 -5.61
N VAL A 39 2.28 -7.22 -5.78
CA VAL A 39 3.54 -6.48 -5.87
C VAL A 39 3.63 -5.60 -7.11
N ALA A 40 3.03 -6.03 -8.23
CA ALA A 40 3.07 -5.25 -9.46
C ALA A 40 2.29 -3.93 -9.30
N ALA A 41 1.19 -3.96 -8.55
CA ALA A 41 0.44 -2.75 -8.20
C ALA A 41 1.26 -1.80 -7.30
N VAL A 42 1.98 -2.34 -6.31
CA VAL A 42 2.87 -1.55 -5.44
C VAL A 42 3.98 -0.91 -6.27
N ASP A 43 4.63 -1.69 -7.13
CA ASP A 43 5.75 -1.23 -7.95
C ASP A 43 5.33 -0.12 -8.91
N ALA A 44 4.16 -0.26 -9.54
CA ALA A 44 3.59 0.75 -10.43
C ALA A 44 3.29 2.07 -9.71
N VAL A 45 2.83 2.00 -8.45
CA VAL A 45 2.49 3.20 -7.67
C VAL A 45 3.74 3.91 -7.16
N LYS A 46 4.69 3.19 -6.56
CA LYS A 46 5.81 3.84 -5.85
C LYS A 46 6.79 4.58 -6.75
N VAL A 47 6.82 4.26 -8.04
CA VAL A 47 7.65 4.94 -9.04
C VAL A 47 6.91 6.07 -9.75
N ASP A 48 5.58 6.17 -9.58
CA ASP A 48 4.77 7.24 -10.16
C ASP A 48 4.89 8.51 -9.29
N PRO A 49 5.48 9.60 -9.80
CA PRO A 49 5.64 10.83 -9.05
C PRO A 49 4.32 11.52 -8.69
N ALA A 50 3.19 11.19 -9.34
CA ALA A 50 1.89 11.72 -8.97
C ALA A 50 1.35 11.09 -7.67
N TRP A 51 1.75 9.85 -7.36
CA TRP A 51 1.29 9.10 -6.20
C TRP A 51 2.32 9.15 -5.05
N GLY A 52 3.60 9.01 -5.39
CA GLY A 52 4.68 8.90 -4.42
C GLY A 52 4.81 7.48 -3.84
N TYR A 53 5.52 7.38 -2.72
CA TYR A 53 5.98 6.10 -2.13
C TYR A 53 5.37 5.82 -0.75
N ASN A 54 4.24 6.45 -0.43
CA ASN A 54 3.58 6.31 0.87
C ASN A 54 2.47 5.26 0.83
N PHE A 55 2.52 4.33 1.79
CA PHE A 55 1.58 3.24 1.89
C PHE A 55 0.97 3.13 3.29
N LEU A 56 -0.21 2.53 3.36
CA LEU A 56 -0.91 2.16 4.58
C LEU A 56 -1.14 0.65 4.56
N ALA A 57 -1.04 0.02 5.72
CA ALA A 57 -1.43 -1.37 5.88
C ALA A 57 -2.25 -1.54 7.16
N TRP A 58 -3.29 -2.37 7.08
CA TRP A 58 -4.02 -2.83 8.25
C TRP A 58 -4.44 -4.29 8.10
N ALA A 59 -4.65 -4.95 9.24
CA ALA A 59 -5.14 -6.32 9.27
C ALA A 59 -6.57 -6.37 8.74
N VAL A 60 -6.86 -7.33 7.87
CA VAL A 60 -8.23 -7.66 7.43
C VAL A 60 -9.03 -8.11 8.66
N GLY A 61 -10.26 -7.61 8.80
CA GLY A 61 -11.12 -7.73 9.98
C GLY A 61 -10.73 -6.83 11.15
N GLY A 62 -9.65 -6.06 11.03
CA GLY A 62 -9.18 -5.14 12.08
C GLY A 62 -10.01 -3.86 12.20
N ALA A 63 -9.84 -3.14 13.30
CA ALA A 63 -10.58 -1.90 13.57
C ALA A 63 -10.43 -0.84 12.47
N ALA A 64 -9.28 -0.78 11.79
CA ALA A 64 -9.05 0.18 10.71
C ALA A 64 -9.91 -0.12 9.47
N GLU A 65 -10.14 -1.39 9.12
CA GLU A 65 -10.98 -1.75 7.96
C GLU A 65 -12.44 -1.29 8.17
N GLN A 66 -12.92 -1.29 9.41
CA GLN A 66 -14.24 -0.77 9.75
C GLN A 66 -14.38 0.74 9.52
N LEU A 67 -13.27 1.48 9.55
CA LEU A 67 -13.23 2.93 9.37
C LEU A 67 -13.01 3.34 7.91
N PHE A 68 -12.20 2.57 7.17
CA PHE A 68 -11.75 2.93 5.82
C PHE A 68 -12.37 2.08 4.70
N GLY A 69 -13.10 1.02 5.04
CA GLY A 69 -13.75 0.12 4.08
C GLY A 69 -12.86 -1.04 3.61
N PRO A 70 -13.46 -2.03 2.90
CA PRO A 70 -12.72 -3.12 2.26
C PRO A 70 -11.83 -2.64 1.09
#